data_AF-A0A929L011-F1
#
_entry.id   AF-A0A929L011-F1
#
_cell.length_a   1.000
_cell.length_b   1.000
_cell.length_c   1.000
_cell.angle_alpha   90.00
_cell.angle_beta   90.00
_cell.angle_gamma   90.00
#
_symmetry.space_group_name_H-M   'P 1'
#
loop_
_entity.id
_entity.type
_entity.pdbx_description
1 polymer ?
#
loop_
_entity_poly.entity_id
_entity_poly.type
_entity_poly.pdbx_seq_one_letter_code
_entity_poly.pdbx_strand_id
1 'polypeptide(L)'
;MFNIFGQSKDKPNDVKGVRDALLRALKEHLQKAEGGEGRNIKGINLFITAPTADKHLYESAVHHNEPELFRDEIQRIADDYDIGLPLTWELEVVFTDEVPSEAIPLNEVDAAIFIRTKAHVIQRTGSAYIRVLNGKAEQNEYTITSEDGKLNIGREAKAQIDGGFYRINQIAFPSDTGNDANRYISRQHAHIEWNNDKGCFMLFADEGGIPPGNKVKVRIAANETLIKLHSSLIGHQLAEGDQIILGETAVIEFSYKGGIING
;
A
#
# COMPACT_ATOMS: atom_id res chain seq x y z
N MET A 1 18.07 18.80 7.85
CA MET A 1 17.98 19.99 6.97
C MET A 1 18.84 19.75 5.75
N PHE A 2 18.25 19.20 4.69
CA PHE A 2 18.89 19.10 3.38
C PHE A 2 18.14 20.03 2.43
N ASN A 3 18.80 21.12 2.06
CA ASN A 3 18.28 22.09 1.10
C ASN A 3 18.83 21.68 -0.27
N ILE A 4 18.09 20.86 -1.02
CA ILE A 4 18.48 20.33 -2.35
C ILE A 4 17.64 21.00 -3.46
N PHE A 5 17.35 22.29 -3.33
CA PHE A 5 16.74 23.05 -4.42
C PHE A 5 17.63 24.25 -4.73
N GLY A 6 18.51 24.06 -5.72
CA GLY A 6 19.14 25.18 -6.40
C GLY A 6 18.05 26.00 -7.08
N GLN A 7 17.99 27.29 -6.77
CA GLN A 7 17.13 28.25 -7.46
C GLN A 7 17.51 28.30 -8.94
N SER A 8 16.79 27.57 -9.79
CA SER A 8 16.78 27.80 -11.24
C SER A 8 15.86 28.99 -11.52
N LYS A 9 16.34 29.95 -12.30
CA LYS A 9 15.71 31.27 -12.52
C LYS A 9 14.49 31.27 -13.47
N ASP A 10 14.01 30.11 -13.94
CA ASP A 10 12.98 30.03 -14.99
C ASP A 10 11.87 29.01 -14.67
N LYS A 11 11.45 28.90 -13.40
CA LYS A 11 10.22 28.14 -13.11
C LYS A 11 9.00 28.94 -13.60
N PRO A 12 8.06 28.32 -14.33
CA PRO A 12 6.86 29.01 -14.76
C PRO A 12 6.07 29.55 -13.55
N ASN A 13 5.57 30.77 -13.67
CA ASN A 13 4.81 31.44 -12.61
C ASN A 13 3.32 31.59 -12.95
N ASP A 14 2.86 30.92 -14.00
CA ASP A 14 1.48 30.91 -14.46
C ASP A 14 1.01 29.46 -14.73
N VAL A 15 -0.31 29.26 -14.65
CA VAL A 15 -0.95 27.93 -14.78
C VAL A 15 -0.59 27.23 -16.08
N LYS A 16 -0.55 27.98 -17.20
CA LYS A 16 -0.28 27.41 -18.52
C LYS A 16 1.18 26.97 -18.61
N GLY A 17 2.10 27.82 -18.15
CA GLY A 17 3.51 27.48 -18.12
C GLY A 17 3.80 26.25 -17.26
N VAL A 18 3.18 26.14 -16.08
CA VAL A 18 3.33 24.95 -15.22
C VAL A 18 2.79 23.70 -15.93
N ARG A 19 1.61 23.77 -16.54
CA ARG A 19 1.02 22.65 -17.28
C ARG A 19 1.90 22.21 -18.45
N ASP A 20 2.36 23.15 -19.28
CA ASP A 20 3.20 22.87 -20.44
C ASP A 20 4.52 22.21 -20.00
N ALA A 21 5.11 22.66 -18.89
CA ALA A 21 6.32 22.07 -18.32
C ALA A 21 6.06 20.65 -17.77
N LEU A 22 4.96 20.42 -17.06
CA LEU A 22 4.56 19.09 -16.58
C LEU A 22 4.34 18.11 -17.73
N LEU A 23 3.55 18.50 -18.74
CA LEU A 23 3.24 17.65 -19.90
C LEU A 23 4.50 17.31 -20.70
N ARG A 24 5.39 18.28 -20.91
CA ARG A 24 6.69 18.05 -21.57
C ARG A 24 7.56 17.09 -20.78
N ALA A 25 7.64 17.25 -19.46
CA ALA A 25 8.40 16.35 -18.60
C ALA A 25 7.81 14.92 -18.62
N LEU A 26 6.49 14.79 -18.51
CA LEU A 26 5.77 13.51 -18.59
C LEU A 26 6.06 12.80 -19.91
N LYS A 27 5.97 13.52 -21.04
CA LYS A 27 6.33 13.01 -22.37
C LYS A 27 7.74 12.44 -22.38
N GLU A 28 8.73 13.22 -21.96
CA GLU A 28 10.14 12.80 -22.00
C GLU A 28 10.41 11.54 -21.18
N HIS A 29 9.73 11.38 -20.04
CA HIS A 29 9.86 10.20 -19.20
C HIS A 29 9.12 9.00 -19.78
N LEU A 30 7.93 9.20 -20.35
CA LEU A 30 7.18 8.14 -21.03
C LEU A 30 7.93 7.60 -22.25
N GLN A 31 8.57 8.46 -23.05
CA GLN A 31 9.41 8.04 -24.19
C GLN A 31 10.65 7.24 -23.79
N LYS A 32 11.12 7.39 -22.54
CA LYS A 32 12.26 6.63 -22.01
C LYS A 32 11.82 5.36 -21.29
N ALA A 33 10.60 5.34 -20.78
CA ALA A 33 10.06 4.20 -20.04
C ALA A 33 9.95 2.97 -20.96
N GLU A 34 10.40 1.82 -20.45
CA GLU A 34 10.37 0.54 -21.16
C GLU A 34 11.00 0.58 -22.58
N GLY A 35 12.05 1.40 -22.77
CA GLY A 35 12.68 1.56 -24.08
C GLY A 35 11.80 2.25 -25.13
N GLY A 36 10.74 2.95 -24.70
CA GLY A 36 9.82 3.72 -25.54
C GLY A 36 8.54 2.97 -25.92
N GLU A 37 8.37 1.71 -25.52
CA GLU A 37 7.18 0.92 -25.89
C GLU A 37 5.94 1.23 -25.03
N GLY A 38 6.10 1.53 -23.74
CA GLY A 38 5.02 1.92 -22.82
C GLY A 38 3.96 0.86 -22.46
N ARG A 39 3.98 -0.33 -23.07
CA ARG A 39 2.90 -1.33 -22.99
C ARG A 39 2.64 -1.94 -21.62
N ASN A 40 3.62 -1.94 -20.70
CA ASN A 40 3.41 -2.46 -19.34
C ASN A 40 3.32 -1.35 -18.28
N ILE A 41 3.17 -0.09 -18.71
CA ILE A 41 2.86 1.00 -17.80
C ILE A 41 1.44 0.76 -17.26
N LYS A 42 1.36 0.59 -15.94
CA LYS A 42 0.11 0.46 -15.20
C LYS A 42 -0.42 1.80 -14.71
N GLY A 43 0.46 2.78 -14.53
CA GLY A 43 0.06 4.09 -14.09
C GLY A 43 1.21 5.06 -13.92
N ILE A 44 0.86 6.30 -13.61
CA ILE A 44 1.80 7.39 -13.37
C ILE A 44 1.43 8.03 -12.03
N ASN A 45 2.43 8.21 -11.17
CA ASN A 45 2.33 9.05 -9.99
C ASN A 45 3.00 10.38 -10.27
N LEU A 46 2.29 11.48 -10.04
CA LEU A 46 2.81 12.82 -10.09
C LEU A 46 2.77 13.41 -8.68
N PHE A 47 3.93 13.58 -8.06
CA PHE A 47 4.09 14.21 -6.76
C PHE A 47 4.34 15.70 -6.95
N ILE A 48 3.52 16.56 -6.37
CA ILE A 48 3.64 18.01 -6.45
C ILE A 48 4.12 18.53 -5.10
N THR A 49 5.31 19.15 -5.11
CA THR A 49 5.98 19.70 -3.92
C THR A 49 5.92 21.22 -3.88
N ALA A 50 4.96 21.80 -4.60
CA ALA A 50 4.82 23.25 -4.69
C ALA A 50 4.53 23.85 -3.30
N PRO A 51 5.20 24.95 -2.91
CA PRO A 51 4.93 25.60 -1.64
C PRO A 51 3.49 26.11 -1.60
N THR A 52 2.93 26.31 -0.40
CA THR A 52 1.53 26.75 -0.21
C THR A 52 1.16 27.98 -1.04
N ALA A 53 2.10 28.90 -1.25
CA ALA A 53 1.90 30.10 -2.06
C ALA A 53 1.55 29.78 -3.52
N ASP A 54 2.16 28.74 -4.10
CA ASP A 54 2.06 28.39 -5.52
C ASP A 54 1.12 27.20 -5.77
N LYS A 55 0.65 26.51 -4.70
CA LYS A 55 -0.19 25.31 -4.78
C LYS A 55 -1.38 25.44 -5.74
N HIS A 56 -2.07 26.59 -5.69
CA HIS A 56 -3.22 26.88 -6.55
C HIS A 56 -2.89 26.88 -8.06
N LEU A 57 -1.67 27.25 -8.44
CA LEU A 57 -1.19 27.20 -9.82
C LEU A 57 -1.11 25.76 -10.31
N TYR A 58 -0.55 24.88 -9.47
CA TYR A 58 -0.38 23.46 -9.76
C TYR A 58 -1.72 22.71 -9.76
N GLU A 59 -2.60 22.98 -8.79
CA GLU A 59 -3.97 22.45 -8.77
C GLU A 59 -4.71 22.76 -10.07
N SER A 60 -4.58 24.00 -10.55
CA SER A 60 -5.18 24.43 -11.82
C SER A 60 -4.49 23.80 -13.03
N ALA A 61 -3.16 23.62 -12.97
CA ALA A 61 -2.38 23.05 -14.06
C ALA A 61 -2.76 21.58 -14.31
N VAL A 62 -2.98 20.81 -13.25
CA VAL A 62 -3.29 19.36 -13.30
C VAL A 62 -4.79 19.06 -13.29
N HIS A 63 -5.65 20.07 -13.43
CA HIS A 63 -7.10 19.90 -13.35
C HIS A 63 -7.55 19.16 -12.07
N HIS A 64 -7.11 19.60 -10.89
CA HIS A 64 -7.33 18.87 -9.63
C HIS A 64 -8.78 18.44 -9.38
N ASN A 65 -9.76 19.27 -9.74
CA ASN A 65 -11.19 18.96 -9.58
C ASN A 65 -11.76 18.07 -10.70
N GLU A 66 -11.05 17.93 -11.81
CA GLU A 66 -11.44 17.18 -13.02
C GLU A 66 -10.23 16.41 -13.57
N PRO A 67 -9.65 15.47 -12.79
CA PRO A 67 -8.35 14.86 -13.09
C PRO A 67 -8.30 14.10 -14.43
N GLU A 68 -9.46 13.66 -14.92
CA GLU A 68 -9.60 13.02 -16.23
C GLU A 68 -9.14 13.93 -17.38
N LEU A 69 -9.30 15.26 -17.27
CA LEU A 69 -8.86 16.18 -18.32
C LEU A 69 -7.33 16.16 -18.49
N PHE A 70 -6.60 16.19 -17.38
CA PHE A 70 -5.13 16.14 -17.40
C PHE A 70 -4.63 14.74 -17.79
N ARG A 71 -5.33 13.69 -17.35
CA ARG A 71 -5.08 12.31 -17.80
C ARG A 71 -5.24 12.17 -19.32
N ASP A 72 -6.29 12.73 -19.89
CA ASP A 72 -6.56 12.70 -21.34
C ASP A 72 -5.53 13.50 -22.14
N GLU A 73 -5.00 14.61 -21.59
CA GLU A 73 -3.88 15.33 -22.18
C GLU A 73 -2.62 14.44 -22.24
N ILE A 74 -2.33 13.67 -21.19
CA ILE A 74 -1.21 12.72 -21.16
C ILE A 74 -1.45 11.56 -22.14
N GLN A 75 -2.66 11.02 -22.21
CA GLN A 75 -3.00 9.96 -23.18
C GLN A 75 -2.80 10.45 -24.61
N ARG A 76 -3.25 11.67 -24.94
CA ARG A 76 -3.05 12.27 -26.26
C ARG A 76 -1.57 12.39 -26.61
N ILE A 77 -0.74 12.79 -25.65
CA ILE A 77 0.73 12.81 -25.83
C ILE A 77 1.27 11.40 -26.09
N ALA A 78 0.80 10.39 -25.37
CA ALA A 78 1.23 9.03 -25.63
C ALA A 78 0.88 8.60 -27.06
N ASP A 79 -0.35 8.87 -27.50
CA ASP A 79 -0.84 8.54 -28.83
C ASP A 79 -0.07 9.31 -29.93
N ASP A 80 0.16 10.61 -29.75
CA ASP A 80 0.87 11.48 -30.71
C ASP A 80 2.33 11.05 -30.93
N TYR A 81 2.93 10.37 -29.95
CA TYR A 81 4.32 9.93 -29.96
C TYR A 81 4.47 8.40 -30.06
N ASP A 82 3.40 7.67 -30.40
CA ASP A 82 3.37 6.21 -30.55
C ASP A 82 3.89 5.45 -29.31
N ILE A 83 3.65 6.01 -28.12
CA ILE A 83 3.90 5.34 -26.85
C ILE A 83 2.70 4.43 -26.60
N GLY A 84 2.93 3.12 -26.48
CA GLY A 84 1.88 2.10 -26.29
C GLY A 84 1.24 2.10 -24.91
N LEU A 85 0.89 3.27 -24.36
CA LEU A 85 0.27 3.45 -23.05
C LEU A 85 -1.14 2.81 -23.04
N PRO A 86 -1.38 1.77 -22.22
CA PRO A 86 -2.66 1.06 -22.23
C PRO A 86 -3.79 1.93 -21.70
N LEU A 87 -4.98 1.95 -22.33
CA LEU A 87 -6.14 2.75 -21.88
C LEU A 87 -6.56 2.54 -20.41
N THR A 88 -6.18 1.41 -19.80
CA THR A 88 -6.45 1.07 -18.39
C THR A 88 -5.44 1.67 -17.41
N TRP A 89 -4.49 2.49 -17.86
CA TRP A 89 -3.51 3.11 -16.98
C TRP A 89 -4.17 4.16 -16.06
N GLU A 90 -3.60 4.31 -14.87
CA GLU A 90 -4.11 5.21 -13.84
C GLU A 90 -3.17 6.38 -13.59
N LEU A 91 -3.71 7.60 -13.49
CA LEU A 91 -2.99 8.78 -13.02
C LEU A 91 -3.31 9.04 -11.56
N GLU A 92 -2.28 9.19 -10.73
CA GLU A 92 -2.41 9.58 -9.32
C GLU A 92 -1.59 10.86 -9.09
N VAL A 93 -2.26 11.96 -8.73
CA VAL A 93 -1.61 13.25 -8.42
C VAL A 93 -1.66 13.46 -6.91
N VAL A 94 -0.49 13.63 -6.29
CA VAL A 94 -0.35 13.77 -4.83
C VAL A 94 0.36 15.07 -4.50
N PHE A 95 -0.25 15.92 -3.69
CA PHE A 95 0.40 17.12 -3.15
C PHE A 95 1.09 16.75 -1.83
N THR A 96 2.42 16.86 -1.77
CA THR A 96 3.22 16.36 -0.64
C THR A 96 4.48 17.19 -0.44
N ASP A 97 4.92 17.30 0.81
CA ASP A 97 6.21 17.91 1.16
C ASP A 97 7.37 16.91 1.00
N GLU A 98 7.07 15.61 1.00
CA GLU A 98 8.05 14.52 0.90
C GLU A 98 7.77 13.65 -0.33
N VAL A 99 8.82 13.39 -1.11
CA VAL A 99 8.75 12.62 -2.36
C VAL A 99 9.44 11.26 -2.13
N PRO A 100 8.85 10.14 -2.61
CA PRO A 100 9.49 8.83 -2.56
C PRO A 100 10.87 8.84 -3.24
N SER A 101 11.83 8.10 -2.69
CA SER A 101 13.21 8.07 -3.22
C SER A 101 13.34 7.55 -4.65
N GLU A 102 12.34 6.80 -5.09
CA GLU A 102 12.24 6.17 -6.39
C GLU A 102 11.64 7.11 -7.45
N ALA A 103 10.98 8.20 -7.02
CA ALA A 103 10.42 9.18 -7.93
C ALA A 103 11.52 10.11 -8.49
N ILE A 104 11.39 10.47 -9.76
CA ILE A 104 12.35 11.26 -10.50
C ILE A 104 11.93 12.74 -10.39
N PRO A 105 12.74 13.62 -9.77
CA PRO A 105 12.41 15.04 -9.68
C PRO A 105 12.44 15.71 -11.06
N LEU A 106 11.51 16.65 -11.27
CA LEU A 106 11.41 17.43 -12.50
C LEU A 106 12.18 18.76 -12.32
N ASN A 107 13.07 19.08 -13.26
CA ASN A 107 13.98 20.23 -13.10
C ASN A 107 13.29 21.60 -13.28
N GLU A 108 12.17 21.64 -14.00
CA GLU A 108 11.52 22.89 -14.42
C GLU A 108 10.27 23.25 -13.62
N VAL A 109 9.82 22.36 -12.73
CA VAL A 109 8.62 22.49 -11.91
C VAL A 109 8.81 21.83 -10.56
N ASP A 110 8.07 22.25 -9.55
CA ASP A 110 8.06 21.68 -8.20
C ASP A 110 7.25 20.39 -8.16
N ALA A 111 7.75 19.38 -8.89
CA ALA A 111 7.12 18.08 -8.96
C ALA A 111 8.15 16.96 -9.20
N ALA A 112 7.72 15.72 -8.96
CA ALA A 112 8.45 14.51 -9.27
C ALA A 112 7.50 13.47 -9.89
N ILE A 113 8.03 12.62 -10.76
CA ILE A 113 7.27 11.59 -11.47
C ILE A 113 7.76 10.19 -11.09
N PHE A 114 6.82 9.27 -10.94
CA PHE A 114 7.12 7.84 -10.93
C PHE A 114 6.21 7.10 -11.91
N ILE A 115 6.81 6.31 -12.81
CA ILE A 115 6.08 5.50 -13.79
C ILE A 115 5.94 4.09 -13.22
N ARG A 116 4.69 3.70 -12.88
CA ARG A 116 4.38 2.36 -12.39
C ARG A 116 4.38 1.37 -13.53
N THR A 117 5.29 0.40 -13.49
CA THR A 117 5.31 -0.76 -14.40
C THR A 117 5.17 -2.06 -13.60
N LYS A 118 5.14 -3.21 -14.26
CA LYS A 118 5.21 -4.51 -13.57
C LYS A 118 6.48 -4.69 -12.73
N ALA A 119 7.58 -4.05 -13.11
CA ALA A 119 8.88 -4.17 -12.45
C ALA A 119 9.18 -3.01 -11.48
N HIS A 120 8.53 -1.87 -11.65
CA HIS A 120 8.75 -0.66 -10.85
C HIS A 120 7.42 -0.24 -10.24
N VAL A 121 7.23 -0.56 -8.97
CA VAL A 121 6.10 -0.12 -8.16
C VAL A 121 6.65 0.80 -7.08
N ILE A 122 5.92 1.87 -6.74
CA ILE A 122 6.28 2.68 -5.57
C ILE A 122 6.19 1.76 -4.37
N GLN A 123 7.28 1.62 -3.63
CA GLN A 123 7.24 0.93 -2.35
C GLN A 123 6.44 1.80 -1.40
N ARG A 124 5.12 1.61 -1.37
CA ARG A 124 4.28 2.19 -0.34
C ARG A 124 4.75 1.57 0.96
N THR A 125 5.11 2.38 1.94
CA THR A 125 5.50 1.90 3.26
C THR A 125 4.36 2.07 4.23
N GLY A 126 4.27 1.17 5.19
CA GLY A 126 3.25 1.19 6.22
C GLY A 126 3.80 0.64 7.51
N SER A 127 3.33 1.19 8.63
CA SER A 127 3.60 0.64 9.95
C SER A 127 2.28 0.46 10.68
N ALA A 128 2.16 -0.62 11.43
CA ALA A 128 0.97 -0.95 12.22
C ALA A 128 1.38 -1.65 13.52
N TYR A 129 0.41 -1.84 14.40
CA TYR A 129 0.52 -2.69 15.56
C TYR A 129 -0.63 -3.70 15.59
N ILE A 130 -0.31 -4.91 16.04
CA ILE A 130 -1.27 -5.96 16.36
C ILE A 130 -1.32 -6.07 17.87
N ARG A 131 -2.49 -5.86 18.47
CA ARG A 131 -2.69 -5.99 19.92
C ARG A 131 -3.52 -7.20 20.25
N VAL A 132 -3.09 -8.01 21.22
CA VAL A 132 -3.87 -9.15 21.70
C VAL A 132 -4.95 -8.66 22.66
N LEU A 133 -6.22 -8.82 22.29
CA LEU A 133 -7.37 -8.48 23.11
C LEU A 133 -7.89 -9.67 23.92
N ASN A 134 -7.84 -10.88 23.34
CA ASN A 134 -8.19 -12.12 24.02
C ASN A 134 -7.32 -13.29 23.54
N GLY A 135 -7.03 -14.22 24.45
CA GLY A 135 -5.98 -15.23 24.28
C GLY A 135 -4.65 -14.80 24.92
N LYS A 136 -3.61 -15.62 24.78
CA LYS A 136 -2.28 -15.32 25.31
C LYS A 136 -1.20 -15.65 24.28
N ALA A 137 -0.73 -14.63 23.58
CA ALA A 137 0.41 -14.77 22.69
C ALA A 137 1.73 -14.59 23.46
N GLU A 138 2.85 -14.75 22.77
CA GLU A 138 4.19 -14.50 23.35
C GLU A 138 4.40 -13.02 23.70
N GLN A 139 3.75 -12.11 22.98
CA GLN A 139 3.73 -10.67 23.25
C GLN A 139 2.30 -10.14 23.25
N ASN A 140 2.04 -9.08 24.01
CA ASN A 140 0.72 -8.44 24.02
C ASN A 140 0.51 -7.51 22.82
N GLU A 141 1.59 -7.00 22.23
CA GLU A 141 1.56 -6.10 21.09
C GLU A 141 2.74 -6.41 20.16
N TYR A 142 2.52 -6.38 18.85
CA TYR A 142 3.53 -6.60 17.82
C TYR A 142 3.53 -5.40 16.88
N THR A 143 4.66 -4.70 16.75
CA THR A 143 4.82 -3.70 15.67
C THR A 143 5.12 -4.45 14.38
N ILE A 144 4.42 -4.08 13.31
CA ILE A 144 4.62 -4.65 11.97
C ILE A 144 4.86 -3.53 10.96
N THR A 145 5.68 -3.80 9.95
CA THR A 145 6.04 -2.88 8.88
C THR A 145 5.84 -3.51 7.51
N SER A 146 5.76 -2.69 6.48
CA SER A 146 5.72 -3.13 5.08
C SER A 146 6.94 -3.97 4.66
N GLU A 147 8.05 -3.89 5.41
CA GLU A 147 9.30 -4.60 5.13
C GLU A 147 9.36 -5.99 5.77
N ASP A 148 8.49 -6.30 6.73
CA ASP A 148 8.52 -7.57 7.46
C ASP A 148 8.12 -8.79 6.60
N GLY A 149 7.56 -8.53 5.41
CA GLY A 149 7.05 -9.56 4.52
C GLY A 149 5.86 -10.29 5.12
N LYS A 150 5.88 -11.63 5.08
CA LYS A 150 4.79 -12.49 5.56
C LYS A 150 4.94 -12.81 7.04
N LEU A 151 3.98 -12.36 7.83
CA LEU A 151 3.88 -12.60 9.27
C LEU A 151 2.85 -13.69 9.57
N ASN A 152 3.34 -14.86 9.93
CA ASN A 152 2.52 -16.03 10.22
C ASN A 152 1.94 -15.97 11.64
N ILE A 153 0.66 -16.32 11.74
CA ILE A 153 -0.11 -16.39 12.98
C ILE A 153 -0.56 -17.84 13.20
N GLY A 154 -0.34 -18.34 14.41
CA GLY A 154 -0.74 -19.71 14.74
C GLY A 154 -0.40 -20.14 16.16
N ARG A 155 -0.76 -21.38 16.46
CA ARG A 155 -0.44 -22.04 17.72
C ARG A 155 0.99 -22.59 17.70
N GLU A 156 1.73 -22.31 18.77
CA GLU A 156 3.17 -22.52 18.91
C GLU A 156 4.03 -21.65 17.96
N ALA A 157 5.18 -21.18 18.45
CA ALA A 157 6.12 -20.39 17.63
C ALA A 157 6.80 -21.23 16.54
N LYS A 158 7.10 -22.50 16.85
CA LYS A 158 7.62 -23.47 15.90
C LYS A 158 6.68 -24.66 15.84
N ALA A 159 5.84 -24.69 14.83
CA ALA A 159 4.80 -25.69 14.69
C ALA A 159 5.14 -26.68 13.57
N GLN A 160 5.02 -27.98 13.86
CA GLN A 160 5.10 -29.00 12.82
C GLN A 160 3.75 -29.06 12.07
N ILE A 161 3.80 -28.82 10.76
CA ILE A 161 2.65 -28.86 9.85
C ILE A 161 2.64 -30.17 9.04
N ASP A 162 1.60 -30.35 8.25
CA ASP A 162 1.44 -31.52 7.38
C ASP A 162 2.63 -31.63 6.41
N GLY A 163 3.05 -32.86 6.12
CA GLY A 163 4.27 -33.13 5.37
C GLY A 163 5.57 -33.09 6.19
N GLY A 164 5.48 -32.84 7.51
CA GLY A 164 6.62 -32.95 8.44
C GLY A 164 7.50 -31.70 8.49
N PHE A 165 7.17 -30.65 7.75
CA PHE A 165 7.87 -29.37 7.78
C PHE A 165 7.55 -28.58 9.05
N TYR A 166 8.47 -27.68 9.40
CA TYR A 166 8.27 -26.74 10.49
C TYR A 166 7.90 -25.37 9.92
N ARG A 167 6.79 -24.83 10.44
CA ARG A 167 6.38 -23.44 10.24
C ARG A 167 6.81 -22.61 11.44
N ILE A 168 7.30 -21.40 11.17
CA ILE A 168 7.55 -20.39 12.20
C ILE A 168 6.38 -19.42 12.21
N ASN A 169 5.73 -19.28 13.35
CA ASN A 169 4.71 -18.26 13.61
C ASN A 169 5.35 -17.10 14.36
N GLN A 170 5.38 -15.93 13.74
CA GLN A 170 5.86 -14.70 14.36
C GLN A 170 4.89 -14.19 15.43
N ILE A 171 3.58 -14.40 15.21
CA ILE A 171 2.54 -14.15 16.22
C ILE A 171 2.05 -15.50 16.71
N ALA A 172 2.72 -16.00 17.74
CA ALA A 172 2.48 -17.32 18.30
C ALA A 172 1.59 -17.27 19.53
N PHE A 173 0.64 -18.21 19.59
CA PHE A 173 -0.22 -18.46 20.75
C PHE A 173 0.12 -19.82 21.37
N PRO A 174 1.00 -19.88 22.38
CA PRO A 174 1.45 -21.15 22.94
C PRO A 174 0.35 -21.85 23.76
N SER A 175 0.29 -23.17 23.68
CA SER A 175 -0.77 -23.96 24.34
C SER A 175 -0.57 -24.18 25.84
N ASP A 176 0.65 -24.00 26.34
CA ASP A 176 1.05 -24.18 27.74
C ASP A 176 0.72 -22.97 28.64
N THR A 177 0.17 -21.91 28.06
CA THR A 177 -0.13 -20.66 28.75
C THR A 177 -1.31 -20.73 29.72
N GLY A 178 -2.07 -21.83 29.70
CA GLY A 178 -3.29 -22.01 30.50
C GLY A 178 -4.51 -21.24 29.99
N ASN A 179 -4.42 -20.54 28.84
CA ASN A 179 -5.55 -19.84 28.25
C ASN A 179 -6.30 -20.75 27.25
N ASP A 180 -7.57 -21.05 27.55
CA ASP A 180 -8.39 -21.94 26.72
C ASP A 180 -8.61 -21.41 25.30
N ALA A 181 -8.58 -20.09 25.08
CA ALA A 181 -8.75 -19.51 23.75
C ALA A 181 -7.68 -19.97 22.74
N ASN A 182 -6.46 -20.21 23.22
CA ASN A 182 -5.34 -20.65 22.38
C ASN A 182 -5.58 -22.04 21.78
N ARG A 183 -6.40 -22.90 22.41
CA ARG A 183 -6.66 -24.27 21.94
C ARG A 183 -7.39 -24.31 20.60
N TYR A 184 -8.17 -23.28 20.30
CA TYR A 184 -8.92 -23.14 19.05
C TYR A 184 -8.09 -22.53 17.93
N ILE A 185 -6.83 -22.19 18.19
CA ILE A 185 -5.92 -21.68 17.16
C ILE A 185 -5.18 -22.87 16.53
N SER A 186 -5.20 -22.88 15.21
CA SER A 186 -4.51 -23.89 14.40
C SER A 186 -3.01 -23.59 14.38
N ARG A 187 -2.18 -24.62 14.18
CA ARG A 187 -0.71 -24.45 14.03
C ARG A 187 -0.35 -23.53 12.86
N GLN A 188 -1.13 -23.60 11.79
CA GLN A 188 -1.11 -22.71 10.63
C GLN A 188 -2.52 -22.13 10.50
N HIS A 189 -2.73 -20.91 10.99
CA HIS A 189 -4.07 -20.35 11.13
C HIS A 189 -4.31 -19.16 10.20
N ALA A 190 -3.40 -18.19 10.20
CA ALA A 190 -3.50 -17.02 9.34
C ALA A 190 -2.13 -16.44 9.07
N HIS A 191 -2.06 -15.46 8.17
CA HIS A 191 -0.92 -14.58 8.06
C HIS A 191 -1.35 -13.17 7.65
N ILE A 192 -0.52 -12.20 7.98
CA ILE A 192 -0.63 -10.82 7.51
C ILE A 192 0.56 -10.55 6.60
N GLU A 193 0.33 -9.86 5.50
CA GLU A 193 1.38 -9.37 4.62
C GLU A 193 1.02 -8.00 4.05
N TRP A 194 2.04 -7.23 3.70
CA TRP A 194 1.86 -5.94 3.04
C TRP A 194 1.60 -6.14 1.54
N ASN A 195 0.56 -5.49 1.03
CA ASN A 195 0.27 -5.44 -0.40
C ASN A 195 0.79 -4.13 -0.99
N ASN A 196 1.90 -4.20 -1.72
CA ASN A 196 2.51 -3.02 -2.35
C ASN A 196 1.61 -2.35 -3.39
N ASP A 197 0.84 -3.13 -4.16
CA ASP A 197 -0.06 -2.58 -5.18
C ASP A 197 -1.16 -1.70 -4.55
N LYS A 198 -1.67 -2.10 -3.38
CA LYS A 198 -2.74 -1.38 -2.66
C LYS A 198 -2.23 -0.44 -1.58
N GLY A 199 -0.99 -0.61 -1.11
CA GLY A 199 -0.43 0.12 0.02
C GLY A 199 -1.16 -0.15 1.34
N CYS A 200 -1.49 -1.41 1.63
CA CYS A 200 -2.20 -1.77 2.86
C CYS A 200 -1.79 -3.15 3.38
N PHE A 201 -2.05 -3.40 4.67
CA PHE A 201 -1.91 -4.73 5.24
C PHE A 201 -3.12 -5.60 4.89
N MET A 202 -2.83 -6.82 4.42
CA MET A 202 -3.82 -7.81 4.03
C MET A 202 -3.73 -9.01 4.99
N LEU A 203 -4.88 -9.44 5.51
CA LEU A 203 -5.04 -10.66 6.28
C LEU A 203 -5.48 -11.81 5.37
N PHE A 204 -4.83 -12.96 5.50
CA PHE A 204 -5.20 -14.18 4.82
C PHE A 204 -5.44 -15.30 5.84
N ALA A 205 -6.48 -16.09 5.61
CA ALA A 205 -6.66 -17.33 6.35
C ALA A 205 -5.78 -18.42 5.72
N ASP A 206 -5.05 -19.18 6.54
CA ASP A 206 -4.32 -20.35 6.05
C ASP A 206 -5.18 -21.62 6.17
N GLU A 207 -4.62 -22.79 5.79
CA GLU A 207 -5.35 -24.07 5.77
C GLU A 207 -6.09 -24.39 7.07
N GLY A 208 -5.47 -24.15 8.23
CA GLY A 208 -6.13 -24.37 9.52
C GLY A 208 -7.10 -23.26 9.94
N GLY A 209 -7.11 -22.12 9.22
CA GLY A 209 -7.95 -20.95 9.41
C GLY A 209 -9.22 -20.92 8.55
N ILE A 210 -9.38 -21.88 7.64
CA ILE A 210 -10.54 -22.02 6.74
C ILE A 210 -11.30 -23.31 7.05
N PRO A 211 -12.58 -23.46 6.63
CA PRO A 211 -13.33 -24.70 6.82
C PRO A 211 -12.64 -25.91 6.14
N PRO A 212 -12.67 -27.12 6.74
CA PRO A 212 -13.37 -27.50 7.97
C PRO A 212 -12.66 -27.13 9.28
N GLY A 213 -11.51 -26.47 9.22
CA GLY A 213 -10.76 -25.97 10.38
C GLY A 213 -11.43 -24.81 11.11
N ASN A 214 -10.69 -24.24 12.05
CA ASN A 214 -11.15 -23.16 12.91
C ASN A 214 -11.12 -21.84 12.14
N LYS A 215 -12.29 -21.24 11.89
CA LYS A 215 -12.44 -20.11 10.96
C LYS A 215 -11.78 -18.84 11.47
N VAL A 216 -11.03 -18.16 10.60
CA VAL A 216 -10.67 -16.75 10.77
C VAL A 216 -11.89 -15.88 10.45
N LYS A 217 -12.15 -14.92 11.32
CA LYS A 217 -13.21 -13.93 11.14
C LYS A 217 -12.65 -12.53 11.37
N VAL A 218 -13.21 -11.54 10.70
CA VAL A 218 -12.86 -10.14 10.91
C VAL A 218 -14.13 -9.38 11.27
N ARG A 219 -14.14 -8.73 12.43
CA ARG A 219 -15.17 -7.76 12.78
C ARG A 219 -14.67 -6.38 12.35
N ILE A 220 -15.39 -5.78 11.41
CA ILE A 220 -15.05 -4.48 10.84
C ILE A 220 -15.36 -3.38 11.85
N ALA A 221 -14.39 -2.52 12.15
CA ALA A 221 -14.57 -1.48 13.16
C ALA A 221 -15.64 -0.45 12.76
N ALA A 222 -15.71 -0.09 11.48
CA ALA A 222 -16.57 0.98 10.98
C ALA A 222 -18.08 0.68 11.05
N ASN A 223 -18.48 -0.60 10.98
CA ASN A 223 -19.88 -1.00 10.90
C ASN A 223 -20.22 -2.27 11.69
N GLU A 224 -19.27 -2.76 12.48
CA GLU A 224 -19.38 -3.96 13.33
C GLU A 224 -19.75 -5.26 12.58
N THR A 225 -19.65 -5.28 11.26
CA THR A 225 -20.00 -6.46 10.45
C THR A 225 -18.95 -7.54 10.60
N LEU A 226 -19.39 -8.80 10.69
CA LEU A 226 -18.52 -9.96 10.81
C LEU A 226 -18.31 -10.66 9.46
N ILE A 227 -17.10 -10.57 8.93
CA ILE A 227 -16.67 -11.26 7.70
C ILE A 227 -15.99 -12.57 8.09
N LYS A 228 -16.31 -13.65 7.37
CA LYS A 228 -15.68 -14.97 7.56
C LYS A 228 -14.78 -15.25 6.36
N LEU A 229 -13.53 -15.62 6.62
CA LEU A 229 -12.62 -16.01 5.55
C LEU A 229 -12.83 -17.49 5.21
N HIS A 230 -13.02 -17.77 3.93
CA HIS A 230 -13.35 -19.10 3.41
C HIS A 230 -12.32 -19.66 2.42
N SER A 231 -11.33 -18.85 2.04
CA SER A 231 -10.32 -19.19 1.04
C SER A 231 -8.96 -18.71 1.53
N SER A 232 -7.93 -19.50 1.24
CA SER A 232 -6.53 -19.09 1.46
C SER A 232 -5.98 -18.18 0.38
N LEU A 233 -6.71 -18.02 -0.73
CA LEU A 233 -6.28 -17.22 -1.89
C LEU A 233 -6.80 -15.79 -1.87
N ILE A 234 -7.85 -15.51 -1.07
CA ILE A 234 -8.52 -14.21 -1.04
C ILE A 234 -8.19 -13.53 0.29
N GLY A 235 -7.33 -12.51 0.21
CA GLY A 235 -6.98 -11.68 1.35
C GLY A 235 -8.05 -10.64 1.67
N HIS A 236 -8.12 -10.26 2.93
CA HIS A 236 -8.96 -9.18 3.43
C HIS A 236 -8.09 -7.99 3.82
N GLN A 237 -8.44 -6.80 3.32
CA GLN A 237 -7.74 -5.57 3.69
C GLN A 237 -8.07 -5.19 5.13
N LEU A 238 -7.05 -4.98 5.95
CA LEU A 238 -7.21 -4.53 7.33
C LEU A 238 -7.33 -3.01 7.40
N ALA A 239 -8.34 -2.55 8.13
CA ALA A 239 -8.57 -1.15 8.46
C ALA A 239 -8.32 -0.88 9.96
N GLU A 240 -8.16 0.40 10.30
CA GLU A 240 -7.97 0.84 11.67
C GLU A 240 -9.04 0.30 12.61
N GLY A 241 -8.61 -0.37 13.69
CA GLY A 241 -9.47 -0.90 14.74
C GLY A 241 -10.14 -2.23 14.42
N ASP A 242 -9.89 -2.82 13.23
CA ASP A 242 -10.48 -4.11 12.88
C ASP A 242 -10.03 -5.20 13.86
N GLN A 243 -10.99 -6.04 14.26
CA GLN A 243 -10.73 -7.16 15.16
C GLN A 243 -10.69 -8.47 14.39
N ILE A 244 -9.59 -9.21 14.53
CA ILE A 244 -9.38 -10.51 13.91
C ILE A 244 -9.62 -11.58 14.96
N ILE A 245 -10.62 -12.41 14.73
CA ILE A 245 -10.97 -13.55 15.57
C ILE A 245 -10.32 -14.80 15.00
N LEU A 246 -9.46 -15.42 15.79
CA LEU A 246 -8.74 -16.65 15.47
C LEU A 246 -9.51 -17.83 16.09
N GLY A 247 -10.12 -18.64 15.22
CA GLY A 247 -10.97 -19.75 15.60
C GLY A 247 -12.25 -19.32 16.30
N GLU A 248 -12.38 -19.66 17.58
CA GLU A 248 -13.60 -19.38 18.34
C GLU A 248 -13.51 -18.10 19.15
N THR A 249 -12.45 -17.94 19.94
CA THR A 249 -12.44 -16.94 21.03
C THR A 249 -11.20 -16.07 21.09
N ALA A 250 -10.07 -16.43 20.50
CA ALA A 250 -8.89 -15.57 20.51
C ALA A 250 -9.11 -14.36 19.59
N VAL A 251 -8.74 -13.17 20.06
CA VAL A 251 -8.99 -11.91 19.36
C VAL A 251 -7.73 -11.06 19.38
N ILE A 252 -7.34 -10.57 18.21
CA ILE A 252 -6.34 -9.53 18.05
C ILE A 252 -6.97 -8.31 17.36
N GLU A 253 -6.47 -7.13 17.65
CA GLU A 253 -6.86 -5.86 17.03
C GLU A 253 -5.73 -5.35 16.14
N PHE A 254 -6.08 -4.88 14.96
CA PHE A 254 -5.16 -4.23 14.04
C PHE A 254 -5.32 -2.72 14.12
N SER A 255 -4.20 -1.99 14.07
CA SER A 255 -4.21 -0.53 13.99
C SER A 255 -2.95 -0.02 13.32
N TYR A 256 -3.07 1.02 12.50
CA TYR A 256 -1.93 1.69 11.88
C TYR A 256 -1.14 2.51 12.91
N LYS A 257 0.18 2.49 12.78
CA LYS A 257 1.12 3.26 13.60
C LYS A 257 1.40 4.57 12.88
N GLY A 258 0.69 5.61 13.29
CA GLY A 258 0.65 6.90 12.60
C GLY A 258 -0.71 7.06 11.95
N GLY A 259 -1.47 8.06 12.41
CA GLY A 259 -2.79 8.35 11.88
C GLY A 259 -2.74 8.50 10.37
N ILE A 260 -3.79 8.00 9.72
CA ILE A 260 -4.10 8.15 8.31
C ILE A 260 -3.51 9.45 7.77
N ILE A 261 -2.48 9.35 6.92
CA ILE A 261 -2.09 10.47 6.07
C ILE A 261 -3.18 10.52 5.00
N ASN A 262 -4.32 11.10 5.35
CA ASN A 262 -5.22 11.67 4.37
C ASN A 262 -4.47 12.91 3.87
N GLY A 263 -3.75 12.75 2.77
CA GLY A 263 -3.12 13.82 1.99
C GLY A 263 -3.57 13.71 0.56
#